data_AF-A0A409WKX7-F1
#
_entry.id   AF-A0A409WKX7-F1
#
_cell.length_a   1.000
_cell.length_b   1.000
_cell.length_c   1.000
_cell.angle_alpha   90.00
_cell.angle_beta   90.00
_cell.angle_gamma   90.00
#
_symmetry.space_group_name_H-M   'P 1'
#
loop_
_entity.id
_entity.type
_entity.pdbx_description
1 polymer ?
#
loop_
_entity_poly.entity_id
_entity_poly.type
_entity_poly.pdbx_seq_one_letter_code
_entity_poly.pdbx_strand_id
1 'polypeptide(L)'
;MILDDKIIMFPPPPPYLQSQSPPSPSSSSAHFSARPHATLTSLPSHILLQIIHHTFPPLTSPSHTPLPSPSHQYQQLYQDTKPERQRKTLFWLSTALRLVSRQLYTACMHVLRSTYLPSYSLLVRPPYTSDPFPLSLPTSASSTSSGATAPHESAAAAAPPAYSSSRSTASLTSLAHAQPQDTQSPLLTIHRETPVLDRFIALKVRQDVFADDTELHTDREDAFRDLFDVAQPRARLEDLVRVYGVREGVVSVPGTGGGGGAARQGQGQGREEREGQGRVYTNTSQNSSLVSLPSPKSPPPPPFSPSSSSHPTPVPAPAHTVKPRRSIFSFMKGAPSSPTAAAAAAAQNSRPLPPPPRQPQPHIQPMPFSALSVSFSPRRVGLVLNRSRTIAEVPRLGMGRNKEPLEALARALVGELRVALGG
;
A
#
# COMPACT_ATOMS: atom_id res chain seq x y z
N MET A 1 -1.23 -23.04 11.09
CA MET A 1 -2.36 -23.35 10.18
C MET A 1 -2.12 -22.49 8.95
N ILE A 2 -1.73 -23.08 7.82
CA ILE A 2 -1.53 -22.31 6.59
C ILE A 2 -2.94 -21.96 6.12
N LEU A 3 -3.29 -20.68 6.08
CA LEU A 3 -4.51 -20.24 5.39
C LEU A 3 -4.44 -20.81 3.98
N ASP A 4 -5.33 -21.76 3.70
CA ASP A 4 -5.45 -22.31 2.36
C ASP A 4 -5.92 -21.14 1.49
N ASP A 5 -5.02 -20.56 0.69
CA ASP A 5 -5.26 -19.36 -0.11
C ASP A 5 -6.53 -19.54 -0.96
N LYS A 6 -6.91 -20.78 -1.26
CA LYS A 6 -8.14 -21.17 -1.95
C LYS A 6 -9.44 -20.76 -1.26
N ILE A 7 -9.49 -20.61 0.07
CA ILE A 7 -10.72 -20.31 0.82
C ILE A 7 -10.96 -18.79 0.95
N ILE A 8 -9.90 -17.98 0.85
CA ILE A 8 -9.98 -16.51 0.96
C ILE A 8 -9.79 -15.82 -0.39
N MET A 9 -9.21 -16.51 -1.39
CA MET A 9 -9.13 -15.98 -2.74
C MET A 9 -10.48 -16.05 -3.42
N PHE A 10 -11.25 -14.97 -3.30
CA PHE A 10 -11.99 -14.52 -4.47
C PHE A 10 -10.99 -14.43 -5.63
N PRO A 11 -11.29 -14.99 -6.80
CA PRO A 11 -10.39 -14.91 -7.94
C PRO A 11 -10.04 -13.43 -8.16
N PRO A 12 -8.77 -13.10 -8.46
CA PRO A 12 -8.46 -11.74 -8.90
C PRO A 12 -9.46 -11.38 -10.01
N PRO A 13 -9.91 -10.11 -10.09
CA PRO A 13 -10.86 -9.72 -11.12
C PRO A 13 -10.31 -10.21 -12.47
N PRO A 14 -11.17 -10.79 -13.34
CA PRO A 14 -10.72 -11.27 -14.63
C PRO A 14 -9.86 -10.20 -15.29
N PRO A 15 -8.77 -10.56 -15.99
CA PRO A 15 -8.05 -9.58 -16.80
C PRO A 15 -9.08 -9.02 -17.78
N TYR A 16 -9.55 -7.81 -17.51
CA TYR A 16 -10.50 -7.14 -18.38
C TYR A 16 -9.72 -6.85 -19.66
N LEU A 17 -9.84 -7.76 -20.63
CA LEU A 17 -9.32 -7.56 -21.96
C LEU A 17 -9.94 -6.25 -22.42
N GLN A 18 -9.10 -5.21 -22.53
CA GLN A 18 -9.51 -4.02 -23.27
C GLN A 18 -9.92 -4.57 -24.63
N SER A 19 -11.21 -4.45 -24.95
CA SER A 19 -11.72 -4.82 -26.25
C SER A 19 -10.99 -3.92 -27.24
N GLN A 20 -9.87 -4.42 -27.76
CA GLN A 20 -9.21 -3.86 -28.91
C GLN A 20 -10.17 -4.18 -30.04
N SER A 21 -11.09 -3.25 -30.30
CA SER A 21 -11.96 -3.32 -31.46
C SER A 21 -11.04 -3.52 -32.67
N PRO A 22 -11.16 -4.63 -33.41
CA PRO A 22 -10.32 -4.87 -34.57
C PRO A 22 -10.44 -3.66 -35.50
N PRO A 23 -9.32 -3.17 -36.08
CA PRO A 23 -9.36 -2.06 -37.02
C PRO A 23 -10.29 -2.47 -38.16
N SER A 24 -11.49 -1.88 -38.18
CA SER A 24 -12.51 -2.24 -39.16
C SER A 24 -12.00 -1.80 -40.53
N PRO A 25 -12.02 -2.68 -41.56
CA PRO A 25 -11.53 -2.33 -42.88
C PRO A 25 -12.34 -1.14 -43.41
N SER A 26 -11.60 -0.12 -43.84
CA SER A 26 -12.06 1.15 -44.40
C SER A 26 -13.03 0.92 -45.56
N SER A 27 -14.31 0.82 -45.22
CA SER A 27 -15.40 0.69 -46.18
C SER A 27 -16.06 2.05 -46.28
N SER A 28 -15.76 2.76 -47.36
CA SER A 28 -16.18 4.12 -47.70
C SER A 28 -17.68 4.20 -48.01
N SER A 29 -18.55 3.78 -47.10
CA SER A 29 -20.00 3.85 -47.29
C SER A 29 -20.60 4.76 -46.24
N ALA A 30 -21.07 5.92 -46.72
CA ALA A 30 -21.74 6.96 -45.94
C ALA A 30 -23.03 6.42 -45.33
N HIS A 31 -22.94 5.87 -44.12
CA HIS A 31 -24.09 5.46 -43.34
C HIS A 31 -24.05 6.13 -41.97
N PHE A 32 -25.15 6.83 -41.69
CA PHE A 32 -25.61 7.35 -40.41
C PHE A 32 -24.75 6.89 -39.22
N SER A 33 -24.00 7.82 -38.63
CA SER A 33 -23.25 7.58 -37.40
C SER A 33 -24.22 7.11 -36.32
N ALA A 34 -24.33 5.78 -36.16
CA ALA A 34 -25.02 5.17 -35.05
C ALA A 34 -24.33 5.70 -33.80
N ARG A 35 -25.05 6.53 -33.03
CA ARG A 35 -24.52 7.05 -31.77
C ARG A 35 -24.10 5.86 -30.92
N PRO A 36 -22.85 5.83 -30.41
CA PRO A 36 -22.41 4.74 -29.56
C PRO A 36 -23.39 4.63 -28.39
N HIS A 37 -23.94 3.43 -28.19
CA HIS A 37 -24.83 3.17 -27.07
C HIS A 37 -24.07 3.44 -25.76
N ALA A 38 -24.64 4.28 -24.89
CA ALA A 38 -24.06 4.55 -23.59
C ALA A 38 -24.04 3.25 -22.77
N THR A 39 -22.84 2.75 -22.49
CA THR A 39 -22.64 1.58 -21.63
C THR A 39 -22.33 2.04 -20.22
N LEU A 40 -22.52 1.17 -19.22
CA LEU A 40 -22.09 1.46 -17.84
C LEU A 40 -20.59 1.78 -17.75
N THR A 41 -19.78 1.26 -18.67
CA THR A 41 -18.34 1.53 -18.74
C THR A 41 -17.99 2.92 -19.27
N SER A 42 -18.90 3.60 -19.98
CA SER A 42 -18.71 4.98 -20.45
C SER A 42 -19.12 6.04 -19.44
N LEU A 43 -19.74 5.65 -18.31
CA LEU A 43 -20.16 6.59 -17.28
C LEU A 43 -18.95 7.16 -16.52
N PRO A 44 -18.96 8.46 -16.19
CA PRO A 44 -17.96 9.05 -15.30
C PRO A 44 -17.94 8.36 -13.93
N SER A 45 -16.76 8.30 -13.29
CA SER A 45 -16.58 7.63 -11.99
C SER A 45 -17.48 8.17 -10.88
N HIS A 46 -17.73 9.48 -10.84
CA HIS A 46 -18.61 10.09 -9.84
C HIS A 46 -20.08 9.64 -9.98
N ILE A 47 -20.55 9.41 -11.21
CA ILE A 47 -21.90 8.88 -11.46
C ILE A 47 -21.99 7.43 -11.01
N LEU A 48 -20.96 6.61 -11.29
CA LEU A 48 -20.91 5.24 -10.79
C LEU A 48 -20.92 5.17 -9.26
N LEU A 49 -20.16 6.04 -8.59
CA LEU A 49 -20.19 6.15 -7.14
C LEU A 49 -21.57 6.56 -6.63
N GLN A 50 -22.23 7.52 -7.28
CA GLN A 50 -23.60 7.91 -6.91
C GLN A 50 -24.59 6.76 -7.06
N ILE A 51 -24.52 5.98 -8.15
CA ILE A 51 -25.34 4.78 -8.35
C ILE A 51 -25.11 3.78 -7.20
N ILE A 52 -23.85 3.50 -6.85
CA ILE A 52 -23.51 2.61 -5.74
C ILE A 52 -24.06 3.16 -4.41
N HIS A 53 -23.93 4.46 -4.15
CA HIS A 53 -24.49 5.07 -2.93
C HIS A 53 -26.01 4.95 -2.84
N HIS A 54 -26.74 5.00 -3.97
CA HIS A 54 -28.19 4.77 -4.01
C HIS A 54 -28.60 3.31 -3.78
N THR A 55 -27.67 2.34 -3.79
CA THR A 55 -27.97 0.95 -3.40
C THR A 55 -28.05 0.75 -1.89
N PHE A 56 -27.51 1.70 -1.10
CA PHE A 56 -27.58 1.62 0.35
C PHE A 56 -28.97 2.01 0.86
N PRO A 57 -29.45 1.40 1.96
CA PRO A 57 -30.71 1.82 2.57
C PRO A 57 -30.64 3.30 2.97
N PRO A 58 -31.69 4.10 2.66
CA PRO A 58 -31.72 5.50 3.04
C PRO A 58 -31.67 5.61 4.56
N LEU A 59 -30.65 6.29 5.07
CA LEU A 59 -30.43 6.49 6.51
C LEU A 59 -31.64 7.18 7.16
N THR A 60 -32.30 8.05 6.41
CA THR A 60 -33.30 9.02 6.88
C THR A 60 -34.73 8.68 6.49
N SER A 61 -35.12 7.40 6.37
CA SER A 61 -36.56 7.13 6.39
C SER A 61 -37.05 7.48 7.81
N PRO A 62 -37.86 8.54 7.99
CA PRO A 62 -38.48 8.82 9.27
C PRO A 62 -39.26 7.57 9.65
N SER A 63 -39.16 7.20 10.92
CA SER A 63 -39.94 6.14 11.53
C SER A 63 -41.42 6.49 11.42
N HIS A 64 -42.02 6.27 10.26
CA HIS A 64 -43.45 6.14 10.17
C HIS A 64 -43.73 4.80 10.83
N THR A 65 -43.93 4.84 12.15
CA THR A 65 -44.44 3.74 12.96
C THR A 65 -45.73 3.31 12.27
N PRO A 66 -45.73 2.19 11.51
CA PRO A 66 -46.96 1.72 10.93
C PRO A 66 -47.87 1.38 12.11
N LEU A 67 -49.12 1.83 12.07
CA LEU A 67 -50.10 1.40 13.07
C LEU A 67 -50.02 -0.13 13.16
N PRO A 68 -49.95 -0.72 14.38
CA PRO A 68 -49.77 -2.15 14.56
C PRO A 68 -50.95 -2.90 13.96
N SER A 69 -50.81 -3.34 12.71
CA SER A 69 -51.73 -4.29 12.10
C SER A 69 -51.34 -5.68 12.56
N PRO A 70 -52.25 -6.47 13.17
CA PRO A 70 -51.94 -7.79 13.74
C PRO A 70 -51.42 -8.80 12.70
N SER A 71 -51.61 -8.56 11.40
CA SER A 71 -51.05 -9.40 10.33
C SER A 71 -49.56 -9.14 10.04
N HIS A 72 -48.96 -8.05 10.54
CA HIS A 72 -47.55 -7.72 10.28
C HIS A 72 -46.56 -8.28 11.31
N GLN A 73 -47.03 -8.87 12.41
CA GLN A 73 -46.17 -9.30 13.52
C GLN A 73 -45.21 -10.44 13.10
N TYR A 74 -45.62 -11.32 12.20
CA TYR A 74 -44.77 -12.39 11.66
C TYR A 74 -43.73 -11.90 10.65
N GLN A 75 -44.03 -10.82 9.93
CA GLN A 75 -43.10 -10.27 8.95
C GLN A 75 -41.98 -9.45 9.61
N GLN A 76 -42.24 -8.91 10.80
CA GLN A 76 -41.27 -8.13 11.56
C GLN A 76 -40.14 -8.97 12.15
N LEU A 77 -40.38 -10.26 12.41
CA LEU A 77 -39.36 -11.21 12.90
C LEU A 77 -38.22 -11.48 11.90
N TYR A 78 -38.41 -11.14 10.61
CA TYR A 78 -37.42 -11.35 9.55
C TYR A 78 -36.97 -10.04 8.88
N GLN A 79 -37.29 -8.88 9.46
CA GLN A 79 -36.82 -7.62 8.91
C GLN A 79 -35.39 -7.37 9.35
N ASP A 80 -34.46 -7.54 8.41
CA ASP A 80 -33.08 -7.08 8.56
C ASP A 80 -33.07 -5.66 9.10
N THR A 81 -32.33 -5.45 10.19
CA THR A 81 -32.10 -4.10 10.71
C THR A 81 -31.38 -3.26 9.64
N LYS A 82 -31.52 -1.92 9.71
CA LYS A 82 -30.78 -1.02 8.79
C LYS A 82 -29.27 -1.36 8.69
N PRO A 83 -28.52 -1.57 9.79
CA PRO A 83 -27.12 -1.93 9.71
C PRO A 83 -26.87 -3.33 9.12
N GLU A 84 -27.72 -4.32 9.37
CA GLU A 84 -27.62 -5.65 8.72
C GLU A 84 -27.77 -5.53 7.20
N ARG A 85 -28.78 -4.78 6.74
CA ARG A 85 -28.97 -4.54 5.30
C ARG A 85 -27.78 -3.81 4.67
N GLN A 86 -27.19 -2.85 5.39
CA GLN A 86 -25.97 -2.18 4.96
C GLN A 86 -24.81 -3.18 4.83
N ARG A 87 -24.60 -4.06 5.81
CA ARG A 87 -23.56 -5.12 5.77
C ARG A 87 -23.78 -6.09 4.61
N LYS A 88 -25.01 -6.55 4.39
CA LYS A 88 -25.39 -7.38 3.23
C LYS A 88 -25.11 -6.68 1.91
N THR A 89 -25.38 -5.38 1.82
CA THR A 89 -25.06 -4.56 0.63
C THR A 89 -23.54 -4.51 0.41
N LEU A 90 -22.74 -4.23 1.44
CA LEU A 90 -21.27 -4.23 1.35
C LEU A 90 -20.72 -5.60 0.93
N PHE A 91 -21.30 -6.69 1.45
CA PHE A 91 -20.95 -8.05 1.05
C PHE A 91 -21.27 -8.33 -0.41
N TRP A 92 -22.43 -7.90 -0.89
CA TRP A 92 -22.80 -8.01 -2.30
C TRP A 92 -21.85 -7.18 -3.20
N LEU A 93 -21.46 -5.96 -2.80
CA LEU A 93 -20.45 -5.18 -3.52
C LEU A 93 -19.10 -5.91 -3.61
N SER A 94 -18.69 -6.54 -2.51
CA SER A 94 -17.44 -7.29 -2.39
C SER A 94 -17.46 -8.60 -3.20
N THR A 95 -18.59 -9.30 -3.30
CA THR A 95 -18.62 -10.65 -3.89
C THR A 95 -19.14 -10.69 -5.32
N ALA A 96 -20.10 -9.83 -5.68
CA ALA A 96 -20.78 -9.87 -6.96
C ALA A 96 -20.48 -8.64 -7.81
N LEU A 97 -20.86 -7.43 -7.35
CA LEU A 97 -20.90 -6.25 -8.22
C LEU A 97 -19.53 -5.89 -8.81
N ARG A 98 -18.46 -6.08 -8.03
CA ARG A 98 -17.09 -5.79 -8.48
C ARG A 98 -16.58 -6.64 -9.66
N LEU A 99 -17.28 -7.74 -10.01
CA LEU A 99 -16.88 -8.63 -11.10
C LEU A 99 -17.50 -8.23 -12.46
N VAL A 100 -18.42 -7.27 -12.48
CA VAL A 100 -19.18 -6.90 -13.68
C VAL A 100 -18.33 -6.09 -14.67
N SER A 101 -17.58 -5.10 -14.17
CA SER A 101 -16.69 -4.29 -15.00
C SER A 101 -15.56 -3.67 -14.17
N ARG A 102 -14.46 -3.30 -14.84
CA ARG A 102 -13.32 -2.63 -14.20
C ARG A 102 -13.68 -1.30 -13.52
N GLN A 103 -14.55 -0.51 -14.14
CA GLN A 103 -14.95 0.78 -13.56
C GLN A 103 -15.76 0.58 -12.28
N LEU A 104 -16.65 -0.41 -12.31
CA LEU A 104 -17.46 -0.76 -11.15
C LEU A 104 -16.61 -1.41 -10.05
N TYR A 105 -15.63 -2.24 -10.39
CA TYR A 105 -14.62 -2.72 -9.44
C TYR A 105 -13.96 -1.54 -8.70
N THR A 106 -13.49 -0.53 -9.44
CA THR A 106 -12.84 0.65 -8.85
C THR A 106 -13.77 1.40 -7.90
N ALA A 107 -15.02 1.64 -8.33
CA ALA A 107 -16.01 2.36 -7.54
C ALA A 107 -16.46 1.57 -6.29
N CYS A 108 -16.70 0.26 -6.43
CA CYS A 108 -17.00 -0.64 -5.31
C CYS A 108 -15.85 -0.67 -4.30
N MET A 109 -14.63 -0.87 -4.77
CA MET A 109 -13.45 -0.89 -3.91
C MET A 109 -13.24 0.45 -3.22
N HIS A 110 -13.52 1.58 -3.87
CA HIS A 110 -13.47 2.90 -3.24
C HIS A 110 -14.43 2.99 -2.04
N VAL A 111 -15.71 2.61 -2.22
CA VAL A 111 -16.70 2.62 -1.13
C VAL A 111 -16.28 1.66 -0.01
N LEU A 112 -15.91 0.43 -0.35
CA LEU A 112 -15.46 -0.57 0.63
C LEU A 112 -14.23 -0.10 1.42
N ARG A 113 -13.20 0.40 0.73
CA ARG A 113 -11.99 0.93 1.37
C ARG A 113 -12.32 2.10 2.29
N SER A 114 -13.09 3.09 1.83
CA SER A 114 -13.48 4.24 2.67
C SER A 114 -14.25 3.85 3.93
N THR A 115 -15.09 2.80 3.84
CA THR A 115 -15.92 2.32 4.96
C THR A 115 -15.08 1.56 5.99
N TYR A 116 -14.12 0.74 5.54
CA TYR A 116 -13.34 -0.15 6.42
C TYR A 116 -11.96 0.38 6.79
N LEU A 117 -11.50 1.48 6.18
CA LEU A 117 -10.19 2.07 6.47
C LEU A 117 -10.01 2.45 7.95
N PRO A 118 -10.99 3.04 8.66
CA PRO A 118 -10.84 3.32 10.09
C PRO A 118 -10.59 2.06 10.92
N SER A 119 -11.38 0.99 10.68
CA SER A 119 -11.22 -0.29 11.39
C SER A 119 -9.89 -0.97 11.06
N TYR A 120 -9.44 -0.89 9.81
CA TYR A 120 -8.12 -1.40 9.40
C TYR A 120 -6.99 -0.68 10.15
N SER A 121 -7.08 0.66 10.23
CA SER A 121 -6.04 1.51 10.84
C SER A 121 -5.84 1.21 12.33
N LEU A 122 -6.91 0.82 13.05
CA LEU A 122 -6.84 0.42 14.47
C LEU A 122 -6.09 -0.90 14.69
N LEU A 123 -6.08 -1.78 13.68
CA LEU A 123 -5.44 -3.09 13.75
C LEU A 123 -4.00 -3.07 13.23
N VAL A 124 -3.64 -2.04 12.47
CA VAL A 124 -2.26 -1.86 12.02
C VAL A 124 -1.38 -1.59 13.22
N ARG A 125 -0.33 -2.39 13.36
CA ARG A 125 0.60 -2.27 14.48
C ARG A 125 1.67 -1.24 14.15
N PRO A 126 1.89 -0.21 14.99
CA PRO A 126 3.13 0.57 14.94
C PRO A 126 4.35 -0.37 15.07
N PRO A 127 5.46 -0.13 14.35
CA PRO A 127 5.83 1.06 13.57
C PRO A 127 5.36 1.04 12.11
N TYR A 128 4.51 0.10 11.71
CA TYR A 128 4.08 -0.04 10.33
C TYR A 128 3.13 1.11 9.98
N THR A 129 3.64 2.18 9.36
CA THR A 129 2.79 3.23 8.81
C THR A 129 2.12 2.69 7.56
N SER A 130 0.78 2.66 7.61
CA SER A 130 -0.10 2.17 6.57
C SER A 130 -0.90 3.35 6.07
N ASP A 131 -0.24 4.21 5.31
CA ASP A 131 -1.02 5.00 4.36
C ASP A 131 -1.16 4.13 3.09
N PRO A 132 -2.24 3.35 2.94
CA PRO A 132 -2.49 2.59 1.71
C PRO A 132 -2.74 3.50 0.50
N PHE A 133 -2.90 4.81 0.73
CA PHE A 133 -3.11 5.84 -0.29
C PHE A 133 -2.20 7.03 -0.02
N PRO A 134 -0.88 6.92 -0.22
CA PRO A 134 0.00 8.07 -0.07
C PRO A 134 -0.46 9.15 -1.04
N LEU A 135 -1.20 10.13 -0.51
CA LEU A 135 -1.65 11.30 -1.25
C LEU A 135 -0.43 12.16 -1.66
N SER A 136 0.71 11.90 -1.02
CA SER A 136 2.02 12.43 -1.34
C SER A 136 2.66 11.65 -2.49
N LEU A 137 2.11 11.75 -3.71
CA LEU A 137 3.00 11.71 -4.86
C LEU A 137 4.01 12.84 -4.64
N PRO A 138 5.33 12.59 -4.70
CA PRO A 138 6.30 13.67 -4.69
C PRO A 138 6.00 14.49 -5.94
N THR A 139 5.19 15.54 -5.77
CA THR A 139 5.10 16.64 -6.72
C THR A 139 6.54 17.07 -6.83
N SER A 140 7.15 16.68 -7.95
CA SER A 140 8.50 17.09 -8.27
C SER A 140 8.41 18.59 -8.26
N ALA A 141 8.86 19.21 -7.17
CA ALA A 141 8.85 20.65 -7.01
C ALA A 141 9.73 21.15 -8.13
N SER A 142 9.10 21.48 -9.26
CA SER A 142 9.69 22.26 -10.31
C SER A 142 10.18 23.50 -9.59
N SER A 143 11.49 23.59 -9.42
CA SER A 143 12.17 24.75 -8.91
C SER A 143 11.84 25.90 -9.85
N THR A 144 10.75 26.60 -9.55
CA THR A 144 10.40 27.83 -10.23
C THR A 144 11.45 28.83 -9.83
N SER A 145 12.23 29.21 -10.84
CA SER A 145 13.20 30.28 -10.86
C SER A 145 12.73 31.49 -10.05
N SER A 146 13.66 31.94 -9.22
CA SER A 146 13.77 33.28 -8.64
C SER A 146 13.35 34.40 -9.59
N GLY A 147 12.69 35.42 -9.05
CA GLY A 147 12.87 36.80 -9.51
C GLY A 147 11.59 37.55 -9.86
N ALA A 148 11.07 38.33 -8.89
CA ALA A 148 10.89 39.78 -9.03
C ALA A 148 10.11 40.32 -7.81
N THR A 149 10.86 40.87 -6.87
CA THR A 149 10.37 41.82 -5.87
C THR A 149 10.02 43.14 -6.54
N ALA A 150 8.78 43.61 -6.36
CA ALA A 150 8.45 45.03 -6.41
C ALA A 150 7.28 45.30 -5.44
N PRO A 151 7.41 46.28 -4.53
CA PRO A 151 6.31 46.73 -3.71
C PRO A 151 5.56 47.85 -4.45
N HIS A 152 4.24 47.79 -4.48
CA HIS A 152 3.47 49.02 -4.58
C HIS A 152 2.20 48.95 -3.76
N GLU A 153 2.07 50.01 -3.00
CA GLU A 153 1.10 50.34 -1.99
C GLU A 153 -0.18 50.94 -2.62
N SER A 154 -1.23 50.93 -1.81
CA SER A 154 -2.44 51.76 -1.86
C SER A 154 -3.77 51.13 -2.31
N ALA A 155 -4.76 51.46 -1.49
CA ALA A 155 -6.13 51.00 -1.43
C ALA A 155 -7.06 51.65 -2.47
N ALA A 156 -8.16 50.97 -2.80
CA ALA A 156 -9.51 51.54 -2.88
C ALA A 156 -10.54 50.45 -3.18
N ALA A 157 -11.71 50.59 -2.53
CA ALA A 157 -12.90 49.80 -2.73
C ALA A 157 -13.56 50.05 -4.10
N ALA A 158 -14.03 49.00 -4.78
CA ALA A 158 -15.10 49.06 -5.78
C ALA A 158 -15.70 47.68 -6.07
N ALA A 159 -16.98 47.71 -6.45
CA ALA A 159 -17.99 46.66 -6.64
C ALA A 159 -17.63 45.38 -7.44
N PRO A 160 -18.45 44.31 -7.33
CA PRO A 160 -18.26 43.06 -8.08
C PRO A 160 -18.69 43.20 -9.56
N PRO A 161 -17.93 42.65 -10.54
CA PRO A 161 -18.40 42.57 -11.90
C PRO A 161 -19.26 41.32 -12.13
N ALA A 162 -20.28 41.52 -12.96
CA ALA A 162 -21.24 40.52 -13.42
C ALA A 162 -20.59 39.42 -14.27
N TYR A 163 -21.19 38.23 -14.21
CA TYR A 163 -20.87 37.08 -15.04
C TYR A 163 -21.15 37.36 -16.53
N SER A 164 -20.11 37.47 -17.35
CA SER A 164 -20.21 37.39 -18.81
C SER A 164 -19.71 36.02 -19.28
N SER A 165 -20.62 35.16 -19.73
CA SER A 165 -20.29 33.90 -20.38
C SER A 165 -19.81 34.12 -21.81
N SER A 166 -18.49 34.24 -22.00
CA SER A 166 -17.87 34.17 -23.32
C SER A 166 -17.59 32.71 -23.69
N ARG A 167 -18.29 32.25 -24.73
CA ARG A 167 -18.18 30.94 -25.36
C ARG A 167 -16.98 30.95 -26.32
N SER A 168 -15.87 30.34 -25.92
CA SER A 168 -14.70 30.18 -26.79
C SER A 168 -14.79 28.86 -27.55
N THR A 169 -15.08 28.96 -28.85
CA THR A 169 -14.83 27.93 -29.86
C THR A 169 -13.35 27.95 -30.22
N ALA A 170 -12.61 26.90 -29.89
CA ALA A 170 -11.25 26.71 -30.38
C ALA A 170 -11.11 25.31 -31.00
N SER A 171 -10.51 25.34 -32.18
CA SER A 171 -10.55 24.33 -33.22
C SER A 171 -9.61 23.16 -32.98
N LEU A 172 -10.03 22.04 -33.55
CA LEU A 172 -9.30 20.82 -33.82
C LEU A 172 -8.12 21.08 -34.77
N THR A 173 -6.92 20.57 -34.45
CA THR A 173 -5.97 19.93 -35.38
C THR A 173 -4.72 19.49 -34.61
N SER A 174 -4.58 18.20 -34.34
CA SER A 174 -3.29 17.46 -34.38
C SER A 174 -3.53 15.99 -34.02
N LEU A 175 -3.87 15.19 -35.03
CA LEU A 175 -3.89 13.73 -34.95
C LEU A 175 -2.46 13.24 -35.23
N ALA A 176 -1.60 13.29 -34.22
CA ALA A 176 -0.36 12.52 -34.22
C ALA A 176 -0.66 11.13 -33.63
N HIS A 177 -0.34 10.12 -34.42
CA HIS A 177 -0.57 8.70 -34.22
C HIS A 177 0.22 8.18 -33.00
N ALA A 178 -0.35 8.31 -31.80
CA ALA A 178 0.20 7.72 -30.59
C ALA A 178 -0.10 6.20 -30.60
N GLN A 179 0.95 5.38 -30.66
CA GLN A 179 0.84 3.95 -30.44
C GLN A 179 0.11 3.67 -29.12
N PRO A 180 -0.78 2.67 -29.07
CA PRO A 180 -1.37 2.22 -27.82
C PRO A 180 -0.26 1.54 -27.01
N GLN A 181 0.41 2.31 -26.15
CA GLN A 181 1.23 1.72 -25.11
C GLN A 181 0.32 0.84 -24.28
N ASP A 182 0.74 -0.41 -24.05
CA ASP A 182 0.17 -1.29 -23.04
C ASP A 182 0.09 -0.51 -21.73
N THR A 183 -1.07 0.10 -21.48
CA THR A 183 -1.37 0.82 -20.25
C THR A 183 -1.49 -0.25 -19.18
N GLN A 184 -0.35 -0.70 -18.66
CA GLN A 184 -0.28 -1.47 -17.43
C GLN A 184 -1.16 -0.73 -16.43
N SER A 185 -2.19 -1.44 -16.00
CA SER A 185 -3.39 -0.85 -15.41
C SER A 185 -3.00 0.14 -14.30
N PRO A 186 -3.41 1.43 -14.35
CA PRO A 186 -3.13 2.43 -13.30
C PRO A 186 -3.70 2.10 -11.91
N LEU A 187 -4.34 0.92 -11.75
CA LEU A 187 -4.80 0.38 -10.47
C LEU A 187 -3.87 -0.68 -9.88
N LEU A 188 -2.78 -1.05 -10.57
CA LEU A 188 -1.62 -1.63 -9.90
C LEU A 188 -1.00 -0.50 -9.10
N THR A 189 -1.62 -0.19 -7.95
CA THR A 189 -1.00 0.65 -6.94
C THR A 189 0.38 0.07 -6.74
N ILE A 190 1.41 0.87 -7.00
CA ILE A 190 2.80 0.47 -6.83
C ILE A 190 3.01 -0.03 -5.38
N HIS A 191 2.14 0.41 -4.47
CA HIS A 191 2.01 0.00 -3.08
C HIS A 191 1.40 -1.39 -2.91
N ARG A 192 2.16 -2.25 -2.24
CA ARG A 192 1.76 -3.64 -1.97
C ARG A 192 0.91 -3.80 -0.73
N GLU A 193 0.73 -2.74 0.05
CA GLU A 193 -0.18 -2.73 1.20
C GLU A 193 -1.65 -2.67 0.79
N THR A 194 -1.98 -2.10 -0.38
CA THR A 194 -3.37 -2.02 -0.86
C THR A 194 -4.03 -3.42 -0.99
N PRO A 195 -3.37 -4.45 -1.55
CA PRO A 195 -3.87 -5.83 -1.49
C PRO A 195 -4.11 -6.38 -0.07
N VAL A 196 -3.36 -5.92 0.94
CA VAL A 196 -3.55 -6.35 2.34
C VAL A 196 -4.84 -5.76 2.89
N LEU A 197 -5.10 -4.46 2.63
CA LEU A 197 -6.37 -3.82 2.95
C LEU A 197 -7.54 -4.51 2.22
N ASP A 198 -7.39 -4.85 0.95
CA ASP A 198 -8.45 -5.53 0.19
C ASP A 198 -8.77 -6.92 0.75
N ARG A 199 -7.76 -7.66 1.23
CA ARG A 199 -7.96 -8.93 1.95
C ARG A 199 -8.63 -8.73 3.30
N PHE A 200 -8.24 -7.68 4.04
CA PHE A 200 -8.91 -7.30 5.29
C PHE A 200 -10.40 -7.05 5.06
N ILE A 201 -10.74 -6.23 4.06
CA ILE A 201 -12.12 -5.93 3.69
C ILE A 201 -12.89 -7.21 3.36
N ALA A 202 -12.31 -8.09 2.54
CA ALA A 202 -12.97 -9.34 2.16
C ALA A 202 -13.28 -10.23 3.38
N LEU A 203 -12.35 -10.32 4.34
CA LEU A 203 -12.55 -11.05 5.59
C LEU A 203 -13.57 -10.37 6.49
N LYS A 204 -13.45 -9.05 6.67
CA LYS A 204 -14.26 -8.29 7.61
C LYS A 204 -15.72 -8.21 7.17
N VAL A 205 -15.98 -7.92 5.90
CA VAL A 205 -17.34 -7.88 5.35
C VAL A 205 -18.03 -9.25 5.47
N ARG A 206 -17.29 -10.35 5.29
CA ARG A 206 -17.83 -11.70 5.45
C ARG A 206 -18.15 -12.00 6.92
N GLN A 207 -17.24 -11.68 7.83
CA GLN A 207 -17.46 -11.83 9.27
C GLN A 207 -18.68 -11.02 9.73
N ASP A 208 -18.78 -9.78 9.27
CA ASP A 208 -19.87 -8.85 9.60
C ASP A 208 -21.24 -9.41 9.19
N VAL A 209 -21.37 -10.04 8.01
CA VAL A 209 -22.62 -10.68 7.59
C VAL A 209 -22.90 -11.98 8.34
N PHE A 210 -21.88 -12.79 8.62
CA PHE A 210 -22.08 -14.05 9.36
C PHE A 210 -22.40 -13.85 10.83
N ALA A 211 -21.93 -12.75 11.43
CA ALA A 211 -22.34 -12.35 12.77
C ALA A 211 -23.83 -12.02 12.84
N ASP A 212 -24.44 -11.57 11.74
CA ASP A 212 -25.87 -11.29 11.65
C ASP A 212 -26.69 -12.56 11.39
N ASP A 213 -26.22 -13.43 10.49
CA ASP A 213 -26.98 -14.61 10.06
C ASP A 213 -26.91 -15.77 11.07
N THR A 214 -25.86 -15.85 11.89
CA THR A 214 -25.63 -16.98 12.80
C THR A 214 -25.07 -16.55 14.15
N GLU A 215 -25.85 -16.73 15.22
CA GLU A 215 -25.38 -16.53 16.60
C GLU A 215 -24.25 -17.49 17.01
N LEU A 216 -24.14 -18.64 16.32
CA LEU A 216 -23.10 -19.64 16.56
C LEU A 216 -21.81 -19.35 15.78
N HIS A 217 -21.68 -18.20 15.12
CA HIS A 217 -20.45 -17.87 14.39
C HIS A 217 -19.30 -17.67 15.38
N THR A 218 -18.33 -18.60 15.38
CA THR A 218 -17.06 -18.37 16.06
C THR A 218 -16.16 -17.53 15.18
N ASP A 219 -15.72 -16.40 15.73
CA ASP A 219 -14.89 -15.46 15.02
C ASP A 219 -13.59 -16.12 14.54
N ARG A 220 -13.27 -15.96 13.25
CA ARG A 220 -12.02 -16.45 12.66
C ARG A 220 -10.89 -15.46 12.86
N GLU A 221 -10.61 -15.14 14.12
CA GLU A 221 -9.59 -14.16 14.55
C GLU A 221 -8.20 -14.47 14.00
N ASP A 222 -7.89 -15.76 13.82
CA ASP A 222 -6.65 -16.24 13.22
C ASP A 222 -6.42 -15.70 11.80
N ALA A 223 -7.47 -15.46 11.02
CA ALA A 223 -7.32 -14.93 9.66
C ALA A 223 -6.82 -13.47 9.67
N PHE A 224 -7.28 -12.67 10.63
CA PHE A 224 -6.76 -11.32 10.84
C PHE A 224 -5.33 -11.38 11.39
N ARG A 225 -5.05 -12.31 12.30
CA ARG A 225 -3.72 -12.50 12.86
C ARG A 225 -2.69 -12.76 11.76
N ASP A 226 -2.93 -13.70 10.85
CA ASP A 226 -2.03 -13.98 9.73
C ASP A 226 -1.87 -12.78 8.80
N LEU A 227 -2.94 -12.02 8.57
CA LEU A 227 -2.91 -10.82 7.75
C LEU A 227 -1.97 -9.76 8.34
N PHE A 228 -2.03 -9.50 9.65
CA PHE A 228 -1.23 -8.47 10.32
C PHE A 228 0.15 -8.97 10.80
N ASP A 229 0.32 -10.26 11.07
CA ASP A 229 1.60 -10.83 11.50
C ASP A 229 2.52 -11.20 10.33
N VAL A 230 1.95 -11.52 9.16
CA VAL A 230 2.71 -12.01 8.00
C VAL A 230 2.52 -11.14 6.77
N ALA A 231 1.28 -10.94 6.30
CA ALA A 231 1.03 -10.29 5.02
C ALA A 231 1.36 -8.78 5.05
N GLN A 232 0.97 -8.08 6.12
CA GLN A 232 1.24 -6.65 6.27
C GLN A 232 2.75 -6.34 6.38
N PRO A 233 3.54 -6.94 7.29
CA PRO A 233 4.98 -6.69 7.36
C PRO A 233 5.70 -7.02 6.06
N ARG A 234 5.21 -8.04 5.33
CA ARG A 234 5.73 -8.40 4.01
C ARG A 234 5.47 -7.33 2.97
N ALA A 235 4.23 -6.90 2.82
CA ALA A 235 3.88 -5.82 1.90
C ALA A 235 4.68 -4.54 2.21
N ARG A 236 4.81 -4.19 3.49
CA ARG A 236 5.59 -3.04 3.95
C ARG A 236 7.07 -3.16 3.57
N LEU A 237 7.66 -4.34 3.81
CA LEU A 237 9.06 -4.58 3.48
C LEU A 237 9.31 -4.50 1.97
N GLU A 238 8.38 -5.00 1.15
CA GLU A 238 8.46 -4.89 -0.31
C GLU A 238 8.42 -3.42 -0.77
N ASP A 239 7.54 -2.59 -0.19
CA ASP A 239 7.48 -1.16 -0.47
C ASP A 239 8.76 -0.42 -0.01
N LEU A 240 9.35 -0.79 1.13
CA LEU A 240 10.63 -0.23 1.59
C LEU A 240 11.78 -0.62 0.65
N VAL A 241 11.84 -1.88 0.19
CA VAL A 241 12.82 -2.33 -0.80
C VAL A 241 12.69 -1.54 -2.10
N ARG A 242 11.46 -1.21 -2.53
CA ARG A 242 11.23 -0.32 -3.67
C ARG A 242 11.89 1.05 -3.44
N VAL A 243 11.57 1.71 -2.32
CA VAL A 243 12.05 3.06 -2.02
C VAL A 243 13.58 3.10 -1.94
N TYR A 244 14.18 2.19 -1.17
CA TYR A 244 15.64 2.12 -1.04
C TYR A 244 16.30 1.65 -2.33
N GLY A 245 15.74 0.66 -3.03
CA GLY A 245 16.30 0.12 -4.27
C GLY A 245 16.28 1.11 -5.43
N VAL A 246 15.22 1.93 -5.56
CA VAL A 246 15.17 3.03 -6.53
C VAL A 246 16.23 4.09 -6.22
N ARG A 247 16.39 4.44 -4.94
CA ARG A 247 17.41 5.41 -4.50
C ARG A 247 18.83 4.93 -4.79
N GLU A 248 19.11 3.64 -4.62
CA GLU A 248 20.40 3.02 -4.93
C GLU A 248 20.60 2.69 -6.41
N GLY A 249 19.58 2.92 -7.27
CA GLY A 249 19.65 2.63 -8.70
C GLY A 249 19.65 1.14 -9.04
N VAL A 250 19.25 0.26 -8.13
CA VAL A 250 19.19 -1.20 -8.34
C VAL A 250 17.79 -1.71 -8.66
N VAL A 251 16.76 -0.89 -8.40
CA VAL A 251 15.35 -1.19 -8.73
C VAL A 251 14.79 -0.11 -9.66
N SER A 252 14.10 -0.52 -10.72
CA SER A 252 13.34 0.36 -11.61
C SER A 252 11.83 0.23 -11.37
N VAL A 253 11.12 1.34 -11.49
CA VAL A 253 9.65 1.40 -11.41
C VAL A 253 9.12 1.92 -12.75
N PRO A 254 8.17 1.23 -13.40
CA PRO A 254 7.60 1.71 -14.65
C PRO A 254 6.87 3.04 -14.42
N GLY A 255 7.04 3.98 -15.34
CA GLY A 255 6.38 5.30 -15.28
C GLY A 255 7.10 6.36 -14.47
N THR A 256 8.06 6.02 -13.61
CA THR A 256 8.97 7.02 -13.00
C THR A 256 10.11 7.39 -13.94
N GLY A 257 9.86 7.34 -15.26
CA GLY A 257 10.82 7.52 -16.32
C GLY A 257 11.53 8.87 -16.17
N GLY A 258 12.71 8.81 -15.58
CA GLY A 258 13.69 9.87 -15.64
C GLY A 258 14.05 10.13 -17.10
N GLY A 259 13.32 11.06 -17.72
CA GLY A 259 13.72 11.71 -18.96
C GLY A 259 14.93 12.64 -18.79
N GLY A 260 15.61 12.64 -17.64
CA GLY A 260 16.76 13.49 -17.38
C GLY A 260 17.83 12.75 -16.61
N GLY A 261 18.85 12.24 -17.30
CA GLY A 261 19.96 11.57 -16.63
C GLY A 261 20.88 10.75 -17.51
N ALA A 262 20.75 10.77 -18.83
CA ALA A 262 21.88 10.49 -19.69
C ALA A 262 22.95 11.56 -19.40
N ALA A 263 23.92 11.15 -18.57
CA ALA A 263 25.24 11.72 -18.36
C ALA A 263 25.54 13.00 -19.17
N ARG A 264 25.18 14.16 -18.63
CA ARG A 264 25.98 15.37 -18.83
C ARG A 264 27.15 15.25 -17.84
N GLN A 265 28.13 14.41 -18.19
CA GLN A 265 29.51 14.58 -17.69
C GLN A 265 30.04 15.88 -18.29
N GLY A 266 29.56 17.00 -17.77
CA GLY A 266 30.19 18.30 -17.96
C GLY A 266 31.36 18.35 -17.01
N GLN A 267 32.57 18.38 -17.57
CA GLN A 267 33.78 18.86 -16.90
C GLN A 267 33.48 20.21 -16.22
N GLY A 268 33.29 20.20 -14.91
CA GLY A 268 33.27 21.39 -14.07
C GLY A 268 34.46 21.34 -13.14
N GLN A 269 35.54 22.02 -13.53
CA GLN A 269 36.72 22.23 -12.69
C GLN A 269 36.34 23.06 -11.44
N GLY A 270 36.77 22.56 -10.28
CA GLY A 270 37.31 23.34 -9.17
C GLY A 270 36.45 24.46 -8.59
N ARG A 271 35.76 24.16 -7.47
CA ARG A 271 35.74 25.08 -6.33
C ARG A 271 35.48 24.29 -5.05
N GLU A 272 36.53 24.12 -4.25
CA GLU A 272 36.44 23.73 -2.85
C GLU A 272 35.64 24.79 -2.10
N GLU A 273 34.63 24.38 -1.33
CA GLU A 273 34.25 25.09 -0.11
C GLU A 273 33.40 24.21 0.82
N ARG A 274 34.01 23.95 1.99
CA ARG A 274 33.44 23.80 3.33
C ARG A 274 32.36 22.76 3.63
N GLU A 275 32.78 21.81 4.46
CA GLU A 275 31.98 20.98 5.35
C GLU A 275 30.96 21.80 6.17
N GLY A 276 29.69 21.41 6.05
CA GLY A 276 28.62 21.77 6.96
C GLY A 276 27.77 20.54 7.23
N GLN A 277 27.81 20.05 8.47
CA GLN A 277 27.03 18.91 8.96
C GLN A 277 25.52 19.16 8.78
N GLY A 278 24.93 18.56 7.74
CA GLY A 278 23.50 18.61 7.46
C GLY A 278 22.75 17.49 8.18
N ARG A 279 22.14 17.84 9.30
CA ARG A 279 21.22 16.99 10.09
C ARG A 279 19.95 16.73 9.28
N VAL A 280 19.71 15.48 8.88
CA VAL A 280 18.50 15.06 8.15
C VAL A 280 17.32 15.04 9.12
N TYR A 281 16.46 16.06 9.05
CA TYR A 281 15.15 16.03 9.69
C TYR A 281 14.14 15.40 8.73
N THR A 282 13.67 14.20 9.05
CA THR A 282 12.42 13.65 8.49
C THR A 282 11.26 14.40 9.13
N ASN A 283 10.72 15.39 8.42
CA ASN A 283 9.59 16.18 8.88
C ASN A 283 8.28 15.40 8.63
N THR A 284 7.84 14.65 9.64
CA THR A 284 6.49 14.05 9.67
C THR A 284 5.51 15.09 10.21
N SER A 285 4.90 15.88 9.32
CA SER A 285 3.78 16.76 9.69
C SER A 285 2.50 15.94 9.83
N GLN A 286 2.08 15.74 11.08
CA GLN A 286 0.71 15.37 11.42
C GLN A 286 -0.14 16.63 11.37
N ASN A 287 -1.09 16.72 10.44
CA ASN A 287 -2.18 17.68 10.51
C ASN A 287 -3.45 17.00 9.98
N SER A 288 -4.22 16.45 10.92
CA SER A 288 -5.60 16.01 10.68
C SER A 288 -6.48 16.64 11.74
N SER A 289 -7.10 17.75 11.37
CA SER A 289 -8.19 18.40 12.11
C SER A 289 -9.39 17.45 12.18
N LEU A 290 -9.71 17.02 13.40
CA LEU A 290 -10.82 16.14 13.74
C LEU A 290 -12.14 16.92 13.65
N VAL A 291 -13.11 16.36 12.93
CA VAL A 291 -14.54 16.67 13.10
C VAL A 291 -15.00 15.88 14.31
N SER A 292 -15.30 16.57 15.40
CA SER A 292 -15.80 15.99 16.64
C SER A 292 -17.21 15.43 16.45
N LEU A 293 -17.35 14.10 16.49
CA LEU A 293 -18.65 13.44 16.69
C LEU A 293 -19.03 13.45 18.18
N PRO A 294 -20.32 13.55 18.53
CA PRO A 294 -20.80 13.49 19.90
C PRO A 294 -20.64 12.09 20.49
N SER A 295 -20.03 12.00 21.67
CA SER A 295 -19.82 10.77 22.44
C SER A 295 -21.15 10.09 22.84
N PRO A 296 -21.29 8.77 22.70
CA PRO A 296 -22.42 8.04 23.26
C PRO A 296 -22.34 7.99 24.80
N LYS A 297 -23.48 8.24 25.43
CA LYS A 297 -23.70 8.18 26.89
C LYS A 297 -23.41 6.77 27.40
N SER A 298 -22.55 6.66 28.40
CA SER A 298 -22.16 5.41 29.06
C SER A 298 -23.38 4.65 29.63
N PRO A 299 -23.48 3.33 29.47
CA PRO A 299 -24.49 2.53 30.18
C PRO A 299 -24.15 2.40 31.67
N PRO A 300 -25.16 2.26 32.55
CA PRO A 300 -24.97 2.06 33.98
C PRO A 300 -24.32 0.69 34.29
N PRO A 301 -23.58 0.57 35.41
CA PRO A 301 -22.92 -0.66 35.80
C PRO A 301 -23.94 -1.77 36.18
N PRO A 302 -23.64 -3.05 35.90
CA PRO A 302 -24.50 -4.16 36.30
C PRO A 302 -24.46 -4.39 37.82
N PRO A 303 -25.55 -4.89 38.42
CA PRO A 303 -25.60 -5.23 39.84
C PRO A 303 -24.73 -6.45 40.16
N PHE A 304 -24.01 -6.36 41.27
CA PHE A 304 -23.16 -7.40 41.86
C PHE A 304 -23.93 -8.71 42.06
N SER A 305 -23.38 -9.81 41.57
CA SER A 305 -23.79 -11.18 41.94
C SER A 305 -22.76 -11.79 42.89
N PRO A 306 -23.20 -12.54 43.92
CA PRO A 306 -22.34 -13.07 44.96
C PRO A 306 -21.53 -14.30 44.50
N SER A 307 -20.29 -14.32 44.97
CA SER A 307 -19.28 -15.35 44.76
C SER A 307 -19.68 -16.69 45.39
N SER A 308 -19.76 -17.75 44.60
CA SER A 308 -19.75 -19.14 45.08
C SER A 308 -18.43 -19.81 44.68
N SER A 309 -17.58 -20.02 45.69
CA SER A 309 -16.32 -20.74 45.61
C SER A 309 -16.53 -22.25 45.49
N SER A 310 -15.95 -22.87 44.47
CA SER A 310 -15.64 -24.30 44.50
C SER A 310 -14.34 -24.55 43.74
N HIS A 311 -13.26 -24.75 44.51
CA HIS A 311 -11.97 -25.25 44.06
C HIS A 311 -12.10 -26.71 43.56
N PRO A 312 -11.50 -27.06 42.42
CA PRO A 312 -11.06 -28.42 42.16
C PRO A 312 -9.55 -28.57 42.45
N THR A 313 -9.24 -29.67 43.11
CA THR A 313 -7.92 -30.20 43.44
C THR A 313 -7.11 -30.56 42.18
N PRO A 314 -5.78 -30.35 42.17
CA PRO A 314 -4.92 -30.82 41.08
C PRO A 314 -4.47 -32.28 41.31
N VAL A 315 -4.69 -33.11 40.30
CA VAL A 315 -4.16 -34.49 40.18
C VAL A 315 -2.73 -34.43 39.61
N PRO A 316 -1.74 -35.15 40.17
CA PRO A 316 -0.38 -35.19 39.63
C PRO A 316 -0.27 -36.20 38.47
N ALA A 317 0.24 -35.74 37.32
CA ALA A 317 0.59 -36.58 36.17
C ALA A 317 2.08 -36.97 36.18
N PRO A 318 2.45 -38.12 35.58
CA PRO A 318 3.74 -38.77 35.80
C PRO A 318 4.89 -38.19 34.96
N ALA A 319 6.08 -38.28 35.54
CA ALA A 319 7.36 -37.83 34.98
C ALA A 319 7.76 -38.64 33.75
N HIS A 320 7.98 -37.96 32.62
CA HIS A 320 8.69 -38.51 31.46
C HIS A 320 10.15 -38.05 31.46
N THR A 321 11.04 -39.04 31.41
CA THR A 321 12.49 -38.91 31.39
C THR A 321 13.00 -38.41 30.04
N VAL A 322 13.58 -37.22 30.01
CA VAL A 322 14.24 -36.67 28.81
C VAL A 322 15.72 -37.06 28.82
N LYS A 323 16.14 -37.84 27.82
CA LYS A 323 17.53 -38.22 27.56
C LYS A 323 18.36 -37.01 27.10
N PRO A 324 19.57 -36.78 27.62
CA PRO A 324 20.43 -35.69 27.16
C PRO A 324 21.09 -36.05 25.82
N ARG A 325 20.81 -35.26 24.79
CA ARG A 325 21.47 -35.35 23.48
C ARG A 325 22.74 -34.49 23.52
N ARG A 326 23.89 -35.16 23.60
CA ARG A 326 25.23 -34.57 23.46
C ARG A 326 25.31 -33.70 22.20
N SER A 327 25.69 -32.44 22.35
CA SER A 327 26.15 -31.59 21.25
C SER A 327 27.60 -31.20 21.54
N ILE A 328 28.50 -31.81 20.78
CA ILE A 328 29.95 -31.59 20.80
C ILE A 328 30.27 -30.84 19.51
N PHE A 329 30.34 -29.51 19.54
CA PHE A 329 31.06 -28.72 18.51
C PHE A 329 31.39 -27.34 19.09
N SER A 330 32.48 -27.30 19.87
CA SER A 330 33.21 -26.09 20.20
C SER A 330 34.28 -25.88 19.13
N PHE A 331 34.02 -24.96 18.19
CA PHE A 331 35.01 -24.53 17.20
C PHE A 331 35.76 -23.31 17.76
N MET A 332 36.96 -23.55 18.29
CA MET A 332 37.91 -22.49 18.64
C MET A 332 38.38 -21.82 17.35
N LYS A 333 38.16 -20.51 17.21
CA LYS A 333 38.78 -19.70 16.15
C LYS A 333 39.78 -18.76 16.80
N GLY A 334 41.05 -19.03 16.56
CA GLY A 334 42.19 -18.32 17.11
C GLY A 334 42.29 -16.88 16.62
N ALA A 335 42.76 -16.03 17.52
CA ALA A 335 43.28 -14.71 17.22
C ALA A 335 44.61 -14.80 16.48
N PRO A 336 44.91 -13.86 15.58
CA PRO A 336 46.28 -13.47 15.32
C PRO A 336 46.57 -12.07 15.86
N SER A 337 47.72 -12.03 16.51
CA SER A 337 48.46 -10.92 17.08
C SER A 337 48.76 -9.78 16.11
N SER A 338 48.83 -8.59 16.68
CA SER A 338 49.46 -7.36 16.18
C SER A 338 50.89 -7.59 15.67
N PRO A 339 51.37 -6.74 14.75
CA PRO A 339 52.63 -6.07 15.05
C PRO A 339 52.58 -4.55 14.94
N THR A 340 53.26 -3.96 15.91
CA THR A 340 53.66 -2.58 16.13
C THR A 340 54.62 -2.03 15.06
N ALA A 341 54.42 -0.74 14.76
CA ALA A 341 55.42 0.32 14.58
C ALA A 341 56.70 0.07 13.75
N ALA A 342 56.83 0.81 12.64
CA ALA A 342 58.07 1.50 12.26
C ALA A 342 57.83 2.48 11.09
N ALA A 343 58.66 3.53 11.05
CA ALA A 343 58.93 4.44 9.93
C ALA A 343 58.07 5.71 9.80
N ALA A 344 58.29 6.64 10.72
CA ALA A 344 58.35 8.06 10.42
C ALA A 344 59.77 8.40 9.93
N ALA A 345 59.88 9.17 8.83
CA ALA A 345 61.00 10.01 8.37
C ALA A 345 61.35 9.80 6.88
N ALA A 346 60.64 10.51 6.00
CA ALA A 346 61.16 10.95 4.70
C ALA A 346 60.23 12.03 4.13
N ALA A 347 60.29 13.23 4.72
CA ALA A 347 59.75 14.43 4.11
C ALA A 347 60.84 15.00 3.19
N GLN A 348 60.56 15.05 1.87
CA GLN A 348 60.90 16.15 0.95
C GLN A 348 60.86 15.64 -0.51
N ASN A 349 60.16 16.37 -1.37
CA ASN A 349 60.00 16.22 -2.83
C ASN A 349 59.11 15.09 -3.37
N SER A 350 57.79 15.23 -3.21
CA SER A 350 56.82 14.50 -4.04
C SER A 350 55.94 15.46 -4.85
N ARG A 351 56.25 15.53 -6.15
CA ARG A 351 55.39 16.07 -7.20
C ARG A 351 54.04 15.33 -7.12
N PRO A 352 52.88 16.00 -7.18
CA PRO A 352 51.59 15.32 -7.15
C PRO A 352 51.48 14.37 -8.35
N LEU A 353 51.53 13.07 -8.08
CA LEU A 353 51.31 12.04 -9.08
C LEU A 353 49.89 12.20 -9.64
N PRO A 354 49.69 12.07 -10.97
CA PRO A 354 48.35 12.08 -11.54
C PRO A 354 47.50 11.00 -10.86
N PRO A 355 46.22 11.31 -10.53
CA PRO A 355 45.35 10.35 -9.88
C PRO A 355 45.28 9.07 -10.73
N PRO A 356 45.37 7.88 -10.12
CA PRO A 356 45.29 6.63 -10.86
C PRO A 356 43.99 6.58 -11.69
N PRO A 357 44.03 6.02 -12.91
CA PRO A 357 42.83 5.90 -13.74
C PRO A 357 41.73 5.20 -12.93
N ARG A 358 40.59 5.88 -12.76
CA ARG A 358 39.43 5.32 -12.07
C ARG A 358 39.03 4.05 -12.81
N GLN A 359 39.12 2.90 -12.15
CA GLN A 359 38.65 1.65 -12.72
C GLN A 359 37.18 1.82 -13.15
N PRO A 360 36.79 1.34 -14.35
CA PRO A 360 35.42 1.45 -14.83
C PRO A 360 34.51 0.76 -13.81
N GLN A 361 33.61 1.53 -13.19
CA GLN A 361 32.65 1.00 -12.25
C GLN A 361 31.74 0.01 -12.99
N PRO A 362 31.45 -1.17 -12.41
CA PRO A 362 30.54 -2.13 -13.04
C PRO A 362 29.18 -1.46 -13.26
N HIS A 363 28.71 -1.51 -14.51
CA HIS A 363 27.42 -0.94 -14.88
C HIS A 363 26.29 -1.87 -14.40
N ILE A 364 25.62 -1.50 -13.31
CA ILE A 364 24.51 -2.26 -12.74
C ILE A 364 23.24 -2.00 -13.57
N GLN A 365 22.60 -3.07 -14.09
CA GLN A 365 21.27 -2.96 -14.71
C GLN A 365 20.17 -3.03 -13.62
N PRO A 366 19.31 -2.01 -13.48
CA PRO A 366 18.27 -1.99 -12.47
C PRO A 366 17.17 -3.01 -12.77
N MET A 367 16.72 -3.74 -11.75
CA MET A 367 15.66 -4.74 -11.91
C MET A 367 14.26 -4.15 -11.73
N PRO A 368 13.26 -4.58 -12.52
CA PRO A 368 11.90 -4.08 -12.41
C PRO A 368 11.26 -4.49 -11.07
N PHE A 369 10.69 -3.54 -10.35
CA PHE A 369 10.06 -3.79 -9.04
C PHE A 369 8.95 -4.84 -9.09
N SER A 370 8.20 -4.92 -10.19
CA SER A 370 7.14 -5.91 -10.40
C SER A 370 7.65 -7.36 -10.40
N ALA A 371 8.92 -7.58 -10.72
CA ALA A 371 9.54 -8.91 -10.72
C ALA A 371 10.04 -9.33 -9.32
N LEU A 372 10.14 -8.40 -8.37
CA LEU A 372 10.65 -8.67 -7.03
C LEU A 372 9.53 -9.10 -6.07
N SER A 373 9.84 -9.92 -5.09
CA SER A 373 8.93 -10.26 -3.98
C SER A 373 9.74 -10.63 -2.75
N VAL A 374 9.19 -10.45 -1.57
CA VAL A 374 9.85 -10.79 -0.31
C VAL A 374 9.29 -12.11 0.20
N SER A 375 10.17 -12.98 0.71
CA SER A 375 9.81 -14.20 1.42
C SER A 375 10.29 -14.13 2.87
N PHE A 376 9.41 -14.50 3.80
CA PHE A 376 9.76 -14.62 5.22
C PHE A 376 10.00 -16.08 5.56
N SER A 377 11.18 -16.35 6.10
CA SER A 377 11.51 -17.59 6.80
C SER A 377 11.61 -17.28 8.30
N PRO A 378 11.47 -18.29 9.18
CA PRO A 378 11.68 -18.11 10.61
C PRO A 378 13.03 -17.43 10.92
N ARG A 379 14.09 -17.72 10.16
CA ARG A 379 15.45 -17.24 10.44
C ARG A 379 16.00 -16.24 9.43
N ARG A 380 15.34 -16.06 8.29
CA ARG A 380 15.89 -15.32 7.13
C ARG A 380 14.79 -14.57 6.42
N VAL A 381 15.15 -13.49 5.73
CA VAL A 381 14.28 -12.81 4.78
C VAL A 381 14.96 -12.86 3.42
N GLY A 382 14.23 -13.31 2.41
CA GLY A 382 14.74 -13.41 1.05
C GLY A 382 14.06 -12.41 0.13
N LEU A 383 14.81 -11.89 -0.83
CA LEU A 383 14.28 -11.22 -2.02
C LEU A 383 14.24 -12.26 -3.16
N VAL A 384 13.05 -12.49 -3.70
CA VAL A 384 12.74 -13.51 -4.71
C VAL A 384 12.36 -12.84 -6.02
N LEU A 385 13.09 -13.18 -7.09
CA LEU A 385 12.84 -12.77 -8.46
C LEU A 385 11.84 -13.72 -9.13
N ASN A 386 10.82 -13.17 -9.79
CA ASN A 386 9.79 -13.90 -10.53
C ASN A 386 9.14 -15.05 -9.75
N ARG A 387 9.09 -14.92 -8.41
CA ARG A 387 8.56 -15.92 -7.47
C ARG A 387 9.29 -17.28 -7.50
N SER A 388 10.41 -17.39 -8.20
CA SER A 388 11.11 -18.67 -8.42
C SER A 388 12.51 -18.71 -7.82
N ARG A 389 13.24 -17.59 -7.83
CA ARG A 389 14.66 -17.56 -7.44
C ARG A 389 14.94 -16.54 -6.37
N THR A 390 15.51 -16.97 -5.24
CA THR A 390 16.06 -16.06 -4.23
C THR A 390 17.38 -15.48 -4.73
N ILE A 391 17.49 -14.15 -4.74
CA ILE A 391 18.64 -13.40 -5.28
C ILE A 391 19.42 -12.63 -4.20
N ALA A 392 18.78 -12.34 -3.07
CA ALA A 392 19.39 -11.71 -1.91
C ALA A 392 18.73 -12.29 -0.66
N GLU A 393 19.49 -12.52 0.40
CA GLU A 393 18.97 -13.10 1.62
C GLU A 393 19.70 -12.56 2.84
N VAL A 394 18.93 -12.12 3.85
CA VAL A 394 19.45 -11.51 5.06
C VAL A 394 18.99 -12.34 6.28
N PRO A 395 19.90 -12.69 7.21
CA PRO A 395 19.52 -13.36 8.45
C PRO A 395 18.69 -12.41 9.34
N ARG A 396 17.66 -12.95 9.98
CA ARG A 396 16.85 -12.22 10.97
C ARG A 396 17.51 -12.33 12.33
N LEU A 397 17.96 -11.22 12.89
CA LEU A 397 18.74 -11.23 14.14
C LEU A 397 17.87 -11.30 15.41
N GLY A 398 16.54 -11.26 15.28
CA GLY A 398 15.61 -11.33 16.41
C GLY A 398 14.48 -12.33 16.19
N MET A 399 14.56 -13.50 16.84
CA MET A 399 13.38 -14.29 17.16
C MET A 399 12.91 -13.90 18.57
N GLY A 400 11.84 -13.11 18.69
CA GLY A 400 11.26 -12.76 19.99
C GLY A 400 10.65 -11.36 20.08
N ARG A 401 10.67 -10.78 21.28
CA ARG A 401 10.10 -9.45 21.60
C ARG A 401 10.81 -8.31 20.86
N ASN A 402 12.08 -8.48 20.52
CA ASN A 402 12.87 -7.49 19.80
C ASN A 402 12.80 -7.78 18.29
N LYS A 403 11.67 -7.43 17.67
CA LYS A 403 11.51 -7.52 16.22
C LYS A 403 12.46 -6.51 15.57
N GLU A 404 13.31 -6.99 14.68
CA GLU A 404 14.19 -6.14 13.87
C GLU A 404 13.35 -5.16 13.04
N PRO A 405 13.73 -3.87 12.97
CA PRO A 405 12.99 -2.89 12.18
C PRO A 405 13.05 -3.24 10.70
N LEU A 406 11.91 -3.15 10.01
CA LEU A 406 11.82 -3.50 8.58
C LEU A 406 12.70 -2.61 7.71
N GLU A 407 12.96 -1.38 8.14
CA GLU A 407 13.86 -0.45 7.45
C GLU A 407 15.30 -0.95 7.41
N ALA A 408 15.78 -1.59 8.50
CA ALA A 408 17.11 -2.18 8.55
C ALA A 408 17.20 -3.39 7.61
N LEU A 409 16.19 -4.27 7.68
CA LEU A 409 16.07 -5.43 6.79
C LEU A 409 16.00 -5.01 5.31
N ALA A 410 15.23 -3.97 4.98
CA ALA A 410 15.12 -3.47 3.62
C ALA A 410 16.46 -2.96 3.08
N ARG A 411 17.19 -2.19 3.88
CA ARG A 411 18.53 -1.68 3.49
C ARG A 411 19.52 -2.83 3.32
N ALA A 412 19.51 -3.81 4.21
CA ALA A 412 20.36 -4.99 4.11
C ALA A 412 20.04 -5.78 2.83
N LEU A 413 18.76 -6.01 2.53
CA LEU A 413 18.33 -6.70 1.31
C LEU A 413 18.76 -5.95 0.04
N VAL A 414 18.64 -4.62 0.03
CA VAL A 414 19.08 -3.78 -1.10
C VAL A 414 20.59 -3.79 -1.24
N GLY A 415 21.34 -3.83 -0.13
CA GLY A 415 22.80 -3.99 -0.12
C GLY A 415 23.23 -5.33 -0.74
N GLU A 416 22.64 -6.42 -0.27
CA GLU A 416 22.88 -7.76 -0.83
C GLU A 416 22.48 -7.84 -2.32
N LEU A 417 21.36 -7.23 -2.70
CA LEU A 417 20.93 -7.13 -4.09
C LEU A 417 21.97 -6.38 -4.95
N ARG A 418 22.52 -5.28 -4.44
CA ARG A 418 23.55 -4.51 -5.15
C ARG A 418 24.82 -5.32 -5.35
N VAL A 419 25.25 -6.08 -4.34
CA VAL A 419 26.40 -6.99 -4.44
C VAL A 419 26.10 -8.08 -5.49
N ALA A 420 24.90 -8.66 -5.47
CA ALA A 420 24.50 -9.72 -6.40
C ALA A 420 24.38 -9.27 -7.87
N LEU A 421 24.21 -7.96 -8.13
CA LEU A 421 24.13 -7.39 -9.48
C LEU A 421 25.46 -6.80 -9.98
N GLY A 422 26.40 -6.48 -9.06
CA GLY A 422 27.65 -5.78 -9.37
C GLY A 422 28.91 -6.64 -9.26
N GLY A 423 28.83 -7.82 -8.63
CA GLY A 423 29.86 -8.86 -8.66
C GLY A 423 29.61 -9.83 -9.79
#